data_AF-A0A6A4GJG2-F1
#
_entry.id   AF-A0A6A4GJG2-F1
#
_cell.length_a   1.000
_cell.length_b   1.000
_cell.length_c   1.000
_cell.angle_alpha   90.00
_cell.angle_beta   90.00
_cell.angle_gamma   90.00
#
_symmetry.space_group_name_H-M   'P 1'
#
loop_
_entity.id
_entity.type
_entity.pdbx_description
1 polymer ?
#
loop_
_entity_poly.entity_id
_entity_poly.type
_entity_poly.pdbx_seq_one_letter_code
_entity_poly.pdbx_strand_id
1 'polypeptide(L)'
;MQDLPHLLGNSAFTFPSLVEFTVAGVDNLGSFLRRHPNLQVLRFMQSSANDALDGSSILPNLVRFAGEASDFISIFGHGTQPIEHLVVESDESSVHNLLRYLRSTKTIRYLSVEPSLLNIACSTFAFHWNTVLALITSSPGLTTFVCCLDYETSKTNHLNTVYETILGNLPHLEHLKLWIETLVATAEESLHDKHKQAIQSALMIHKHRALKSVELKIYEYDEMGCNCMGNSYSFCFVREDDVVSRYCVSF
;
A
#
# COMPACT_ATOMS: atom_id res chain seq x y z
N MET A 1 33.74 9.51 10.63
CA MET A 1 32.27 9.56 10.54
C MET A 1 31.77 8.60 11.60
N GLN A 2 31.01 9.04 12.60
CA GLN A 2 30.42 8.09 13.56
C GLN A 2 29.35 7.29 12.82
N ASP A 3 29.32 5.96 13.00
CA ASP A 3 28.30 5.12 12.38
C ASP A 3 26.93 5.50 12.95
N LEU A 4 25.96 5.72 12.05
CA LEU A 4 24.60 6.15 12.38
C LEU A 4 23.92 5.31 13.48
N PRO A 5 24.08 3.97 13.53
CA PRO A 5 23.55 3.16 14.62
C PRO A 5 24.10 3.57 16.01
N HIS A 6 25.38 3.91 16.11
CA HIS A 6 25.98 4.37 17.37
C HIS A 6 25.42 5.73 17.81
N LEU A 7 25.17 6.63 16.85
CA LEU A 7 24.57 7.93 17.14
C LEU A 7 23.13 7.77 17.65
N LEU A 8 22.33 6.94 16.99
CA LEU A 8 20.93 6.69 17.36
C LEU A 8 20.79 5.88 18.65
N GLY A 9 21.79 5.06 19.00
CA GLY A 9 21.88 4.38 20.30
C GLY A 9 22.24 5.30 21.48
N ASN A 10 22.79 6.49 21.23
CA ASN A 10 23.22 7.39 22.29
C ASN A 10 22.03 8.05 23.00
N SER A 11 21.92 7.88 24.32
CA SER A 11 20.84 8.44 25.14
C SER A 11 20.85 9.96 25.22
N ALA A 12 22.01 10.61 25.02
CA ALA A 12 22.10 12.07 24.95
C ALA A 12 21.55 12.64 23.64
N PHE A 13 21.44 11.79 22.61
CA PHE A 13 20.90 12.17 21.31
C PHE A 13 19.37 12.07 21.35
N THR A 14 18.73 13.21 21.62
CA THR A 14 17.28 13.36 21.70
C THR A 14 16.83 14.58 20.94
N PHE A 15 15.64 14.48 20.35
CA PHE A 15 14.99 15.54 19.59
C PHE A 15 13.56 15.71 20.13
N PRO A 16 13.35 16.52 21.18
CA PRO A 16 12.05 16.63 21.85
C PRO A 16 10.88 17.01 20.92
N SER A 17 11.19 17.75 19.85
CA SER A 17 10.23 18.21 18.83
C SER A 17 10.17 17.31 17.59
N LEU A 18 10.76 16.11 17.63
CA LEU A 18 10.74 15.19 16.49
C LEU A 18 9.33 14.63 16.29
N VAL A 19 8.73 14.95 15.14
CA VAL A 19 7.37 14.54 14.75
C VAL A 19 7.41 13.52 13.61
N GLU A 20 8.40 13.62 12.73
CA GLU A 20 8.61 12.70 11.61
C GLU A 20 10.02 12.13 11.64
N PHE A 21 10.12 10.82 11.40
CA PHE A 21 11.39 10.12 11.32
C PHE A 21 11.38 9.13 10.16
N THR A 22 12.41 9.23 9.31
CA THR A 22 12.63 8.36 8.16
C THR A 22 14.04 7.79 8.26
N VAL A 23 14.16 6.48 8.09
CA VAL A 23 15.44 5.79 8.22
C VAL A 23 15.49 4.59 7.28
N ALA A 24 16.68 4.32 6.76
CA ALA A 24 16.95 3.18 5.90
C ALA A 24 18.25 2.47 6.32
N GLY A 25 18.26 1.13 6.27
CA GLY A 25 19.44 0.32 6.60
C GLY A 25 19.96 0.46 8.03
N VAL A 26 19.09 0.67 9.02
CA VAL A 26 19.50 0.80 10.44
C VAL A 26 18.72 -0.13 11.34
N ASP A 27 19.43 -1.02 12.02
CA ASP A 27 18.86 -1.92 13.02
C ASP A 27 18.82 -1.29 14.42
N ASN A 28 18.06 -1.93 15.33
CA ASN A 28 18.06 -1.67 16.77
C ASN A 28 17.56 -0.27 17.18
N LEU A 29 16.57 0.23 16.44
CA LEU A 29 15.99 1.56 16.65
C LEU A 29 15.05 1.67 17.86
N GLY A 30 14.76 0.56 18.55
CA GLY A 30 13.83 0.53 19.68
C GLY A 30 14.17 1.55 20.78
N SER A 31 15.45 1.69 21.13
CA SER A 31 15.87 2.67 22.15
C SER A 31 15.64 4.11 21.70
N PHE A 32 15.88 4.41 20.42
CA PHE A 32 15.65 5.73 19.83
C PHE A 32 14.17 6.06 19.83
N LEU A 33 13.30 5.16 19.36
CA LEU A 33 11.86 5.37 19.30
C LEU A 33 11.24 5.63 20.68
N ARG A 34 11.68 4.91 21.72
CA ARG A 34 11.23 5.13 23.11
C ARG A 34 11.53 6.52 23.65
N ARG A 35 12.58 7.19 23.15
CA ARG A 35 12.93 8.57 23.55
C ARG A 35 12.13 9.63 22.81
N HIS A 36 11.35 9.25 21.78
CA HIS A 36 10.63 10.17 20.91
C HIS A 36 9.11 9.84 20.84
N PRO A 37 8.39 9.89 21.97
CA PRO A 37 6.96 9.53 22.03
C PRO A 37 6.03 10.49 21.24
N ASN A 38 6.54 11.65 20.82
CA ASN A 38 5.81 12.65 20.03
C ASN A 38 5.80 12.35 18.52
N LEU A 39 6.48 11.29 18.08
CA LEU A 39 6.49 10.88 16.68
C LEU A 39 5.06 10.57 16.20
N GLN A 40 4.70 11.20 15.10
CA GLN A 40 3.43 11.03 14.38
C GLN A 40 3.62 10.28 13.08
N VAL A 41 4.82 10.37 12.48
CA VAL A 41 5.16 9.76 11.20
C VAL A 41 6.44 8.96 11.34
N LEU A 42 6.38 7.69 10.95
CA LEU A 42 7.52 6.78 10.96
C LEU A 42 7.66 6.09 9.61
N ARG A 43 8.88 6.10 9.05
CA ARG A 43 9.19 5.46 7.78
C ARG A 43 10.46 4.61 7.91
N PHE A 44 10.31 3.31 7.66
CA PHE A 44 11.39 2.35 7.60
C PHE A 44 11.58 1.88 6.17
N MET A 45 12.85 1.72 5.78
CA MET A 45 13.22 1.02 4.56
C MET A 45 14.34 0.05 4.90
N GLN A 46 14.17 -1.25 4.66
CA GLN A 46 15.22 -2.26 4.84
C GLN A 46 15.88 -2.22 6.24
N SER A 47 15.09 -2.11 7.31
CA SER A 47 15.59 -1.89 8.68
C SER A 47 14.78 -2.74 9.64
N SER A 48 15.43 -3.54 10.48
CA SER A 48 14.69 -4.41 11.39
C SER A 48 14.39 -3.74 12.73
N ALA A 49 13.12 -3.72 13.11
CA ALA A 49 12.69 -3.27 14.44
C ALA A 49 12.67 -4.39 15.50
N ASN A 50 13.32 -5.54 15.26
CA ASN A 50 13.23 -6.74 16.11
C ASN A 50 13.52 -6.46 17.61
N ASP A 51 14.44 -5.55 17.92
CA ASP A 51 14.81 -5.18 19.30
C ASP A 51 13.80 -4.23 20.00
N ALA A 52 12.81 -3.72 19.27
CA ALA A 52 11.87 -2.74 19.81
C ALA A 52 10.87 -3.32 20.82
N LEU A 53 10.70 -4.65 20.92
CA LEU A 53 9.45 -5.22 21.40
C LEU A 53 9.53 -5.88 22.78
N ASP A 54 9.48 -5.05 23.82
CA ASP A 54 8.87 -5.45 25.10
C ASP A 54 7.54 -4.73 25.22
N GLY A 55 6.54 -5.22 24.47
CA GLY A 55 5.08 -5.11 24.69
C GLY A 55 4.43 -3.75 25.03
N SER A 56 5.17 -2.64 24.98
CA SER A 56 4.74 -1.33 25.44
C SER A 56 4.48 -0.42 24.25
N SER A 57 3.47 0.44 24.36
CA SER A 57 3.09 1.43 23.34
C SER A 57 4.21 2.47 23.19
N ILE A 58 5.25 2.16 22.41
CA ILE A 58 6.45 3.01 22.25
C ILE A 58 6.12 4.34 21.55
N LEU A 59 5.08 4.36 20.72
CA LEU A 59 4.71 5.51 19.88
C LEU A 59 3.20 5.78 20.00
N PRO A 60 2.73 6.37 21.11
CA PRO A 60 1.29 6.55 21.34
C PRO A 60 0.65 7.55 20.38
N ASN A 61 1.42 8.47 19.79
CA ASN A 61 0.95 9.50 18.88
C ASN A 61 1.13 9.15 17.39
N LEU A 62 1.58 7.94 17.07
CA LEU A 62 1.82 7.57 15.68
C LEU A 62 0.50 7.47 14.93
N VAL A 63 0.41 8.18 13.81
CA VAL A 63 -0.76 8.20 12.93
C VAL A 63 -0.41 7.73 11.51
N ARG A 64 0.87 7.78 11.13
CA ARG A 64 1.34 7.34 9.80
C ARG A 64 2.55 6.41 9.92
N PHE A 65 2.48 5.29 9.20
CA PHE A 65 3.56 4.32 9.08
C PHE A 65 3.85 4.01 7.61
N ALA A 66 5.14 3.87 7.27
CA ALA A 66 5.62 3.31 6.02
C ALA A 66 6.77 2.32 6.30
N GLY A 67 6.76 1.12 5.73
CA GLY A 67 7.85 0.15 5.87
C GLY A 67 7.42 -1.30 5.63
N GLU A 68 8.14 -2.28 6.16
CA GLU A 68 7.74 -3.69 6.01
C GLU A 68 6.52 -4.03 6.88
N ALA A 69 5.64 -4.90 6.37
CA ALA A 69 4.48 -5.38 7.12
C ALA A 69 4.89 -6.15 8.39
N SER A 70 6.01 -6.88 8.34
CA SER A 70 6.61 -7.58 9.48
C SER A 70 6.96 -6.62 10.62
N ASP A 71 7.70 -5.54 10.33
CA ASP A 71 8.07 -4.50 11.30
C ASP A 71 6.84 -3.78 11.85
N PHE A 72 5.87 -3.48 10.98
CA PHE A 72 4.61 -2.88 11.40
C PHE A 72 3.90 -3.75 12.44
N ILE A 73 3.73 -5.04 12.15
CA ILE A 73 3.05 -5.98 13.06
C ILE A 73 3.85 -6.20 14.33
N SER A 74 5.17 -6.26 14.22
CA SER A 74 6.07 -6.28 15.36
C SER A 74 5.76 -5.11 16.31
N ILE A 75 5.73 -3.88 15.81
CA ILE A 75 5.55 -2.68 16.65
C ILE A 75 4.10 -2.50 17.11
N PHE A 76 3.10 -2.78 16.27
CA PHE A 76 1.69 -2.39 16.46
C PHE A 76 0.71 -3.56 16.56
N GLY A 77 1.14 -4.81 16.33
CA GLY A 77 0.26 -5.98 16.20
C GLY A 77 -0.54 -6.33 17.46
N HIS A 78 -0.13 -5.83 18.62
CA HIS A 78 -0.84 -5.97 19.90
C HIS A 78 -1.50 -4.67 20.38
N GLY A 79 -1.24 -3.56 19.69
CA GLY A 79 -1.69 -2.22 20.08
C GLY A 79 -3.09 -1.88 19.59
N THR A 80 -3.67 -0.85 20.19
CA THR A 80 -4.90 -0.19 19.71
C THR A 80 -4.61 1.18 19.10
N GLN A 81 -3.34 1.44 18.71
CA GLN A 81 -2.95 2.73 18.16
C GLN A 81 -3.80 3.08 16.93
N PRO A 82 -4.33 4.31 16.87
CA PRO A 82 -5.22 4.73 15.80
C PRO A 82 -4.40 5.11 14.55
N ILE A 83 -3.67 4.17 13.97
CA ILE A 83 -2.99 4.38 12.70
C ILE A 83 -4.05 4.72 11.64
N GLU A 84 -3.86 5.82 10.92
CA GLU A 84 -4.77 6.27 9.88
C GLU A 84 -4.20 6.05 8.48
N HIS A 85 -2.87 6.12 8.34
CA HIS A 85 -2.17 6.02 7.07
C HIS A 85 -1.10 4.94 7.12
N LEU A 86 -1.36 3.83 6.43
CA LEU A 86 -0.50 2.66 6.42
C LEU A 86 0.02 2.40 5.00
N VAL A 87 1.34 2.43 4.84
CA VAL A 87 2.04 1.98 3.63
C VAL A 87 2.91 0.80 4.05
N VAL A 88 2.68 -0.37 3.47
CA VAL A 88 3.43 -1.56 3.85
C VAL A 88 3.94 -2.31 2.64
N GLU A 89 5.20 -2.71 2.71
CA GLU A 89 5.77 -3.72 1.84
C GLU A 89 5.41 -5.10 2.39
N SER A 90 4.77 -5.94 1.58
CA SER A 90 4.35 -7.30 1.95
C SER A 90 4.43 -8.22 0.74
N ASP A 91 4.65 -9.49 1.00
CA ASP A 91 4.37 -10.55 0.02
C ASP A 91 3.04 -11.25 0.36
N GLU A 92 2.57 -12.09 -0.55
CA GLU A 92 1.34 -12.88 -0.40
C GLU A 92 1.40 -13.80 0.85
N SER A 93 2.58 -14.30 1.20
CA SER A 93 2.76 -15.24 2.31
C SER A 93 2.68 -14.59 3.69
N SER A 94 3.04 -13.31 3.78
CA SER A 94 3.18 -12.54 5.03
C SER A 94 1.97 -11.67 5.36
N VAL A 95 1.05 -11.49 4.40
CA VAL A 95 -0.13 -10.62 4.55
C VAL A 95 -1.10 -11.06 5.65
N HIS A 96 -1.05 -12.32 6.09
CA HIS A 96 -2.01 -12.86 7.07
C HIS A 96 -2.02 -12.09 8.40
N ASN A 97 -0.83 -11.73 8.90
CA ASN A 97 -0.72 -10.97 10.15
C ASN A 97 -1.23 -9.53 9.98
N LEU A 98 -0.97 -8.92 8.82
CA LEU A 98 -1.54 -7.63 8.44
C LEU A 98 -3.07 -7.66 8.45
N LEU A 99 -3.67 -8.69 7.85
CA LEU A 99 -5.12 -8.86 7.85
C LEU A 99 -5.71 -8.99 9.26
N ARG A 100 -5.01 -9.68 10.17
CA ARG A 100 -5.43 -9.79 11.57
C ARG A 100 -5.49 -8.42 12.23
N TYR A 101 -4.45 -7.60 12.03
CA TYR A 101 -4.43 -6.23 12.54
C TYR A 101 -5.56 -5.38 11.93
N LEU A 102 -5.70 -5.39 10.60
CA LEU A 102 -6.70 -4.60 9.88
C LEU A 102 -8.13 -4.89 10.38
N ARG A 103 -8.47 -6.16 10.64
CA ARG A 103 -9.79 -6.53 11.19
C ARG A 103 -10.04 -6.00 12.61
N SER A 104 -8.99 -5.77 13.37
CA SER A 104 -9.08 -5.30 14.75
C SER A 104 -9.13 -3.77 14.87
N THR A 105 -8.75 -3.06 13.81
CA THR A 105 -8.76 -1.59 13.77
C THR A 105 -9.88 -1.05 12.89
N LYS A 106 -10.28 0.19 13.17
CA LYS A 106 -11.28 0.95 12.38
C LYS A 106 -10.78 2.32 11.96
N THR A 107 -9.51 2.63 12.23
CA THR A 107 -8.94 3.98 12.07
C THR A 107 -8.26 4.16 10.73
N ILE A 108 -7.86 3.07 10.07
CA ILE A 108 -7.16 3.11 8.79
C ILE A 108 -8.07 3.74 7.72
N ARG A 109 -7.60 4.85 7.15
CA ARG A 109 -8.25 5.58 6.04
C ARG A 109 -7.45 5.46 4.75
N TYR A 110 -6.14 5.37 4.85
CA TYR A 110 -5.24 5.16 3.73
C TYR A 110 -4.50 3.84 3.91
N LEU A 111 -4.62 2.94 2.94
CA LEU A 111 -3.88 1.68 2.89
C LEU A 111 -3.17 1.54 1.54
N SER A 112 -1.85 1.43 1.58
CA SER A 112 -1.02 0.95 0.46
C SER A 112 -0.37 -0.36 0.85
N VAL A 113 -0.66 -1.41 0.08
CA VAL A 113 0.05 -2.69 0.20
C VAL A 113 0.85 -2.88 -1.07
N GLU A 114 2.15 -2.66 -0.92
CA GLU A 114 3.12 -2.68 -2.00
C GLU A 114 3.88 -4.01 -1.93
N PRO A 115 4.25 -4.60 -3.07
CA PRO A 115 5.11 -5.76 -3.08
C PRO A 115 6.50 -5.40 -2.58
N SER A 116 7.11 -6.33 -1.85
CA SER A 116 8.50 -6.19 -1.47
C SER A 116 9.39 -6.06 -2.72
N LEU A 117 10.15 -4.98 -2.78
CA LEU A 117 11.08 -4.71 -3.89
C LEU A 117 12.10 -5.84 -4.08
N LEU A 118 12.43 -6.55 -2.99
CA LEU A 118 13.35 -7.68 -3.00
C LEU A 118 12.80 -8.88 -3.79
N ASN A 119 11.48 -8.99 -3.96
CA ASN A 119 10.86 -10.10 -4.69
C ASN A 119 10.60 -9.79 -6.17
N ILE A 120 10.83 -8.56 -6.63
CA ILE A 120 10.66 -8.16 -8.03
C ILE A 120 11.52 -9.01 -8.97
N ALA A 121 12.65 -9.53 -8.48
CA ALA A 121 13.55 -10.35 -9.27
C ALA A 121 13.17 -11.84 -9.38
N CYS A 122 12.20 -12.35 -8.62
CA CYS A 122 12.03 -13.81 -8.48
C CYS A 122 10.61 -14.37 -8.62
N SER A 123 9.55 -13.58 -8.63
CA SER A 123 8.18 -14.08 -8.86
C SER A 123 7.17 -12.94 -9.06
N THR A 124 5.93 -13.29 -9.45
CA THR A 124 4.77 -12.38 -9.50
C THR A 124 4.76 -11.47 -8.28
N PHE A 125 4.84 -10.15 -8.49
CA PHE A 125 4.92 -9.15 -7.43
C PHE A 125 3.53 -8.62 -7.07
N ALA A 126 2.49 -9.38 -7.36
CA ALA A 126 1.12 -8.95 -7.21
C ALA A 126 0.31 -9.92 -6.36
N PHE A 127 -0.78 -9.40 -5.79
CA PHE A 127 -1.62 -10.17 -4.88
C PHE A 127 -2.69 -10.93 -5.64
N HIS A 128 -2.96 -12.15 -5.19
CA HIS A 128 -4.10 -12.91 -5.68
C HIS A 128 -5.41 -12.24 -5.27
N TRP A 129 -6.46 -12.42 -6.07
CA TRP A 129 -7.77 -11.83 -5.79
C TRP A 129 -8.31 -12.09 -4.37
N ASN A 130 -8.10 -13.30 -3.83
CA ASN A 130 -8.54 -13.64 -2.47
C ASN A 130 -7.89 -12.76 -1.40
N THR A 131 -6.63 -12.39 -1.59
CA THR A 131 -5.90 -11.51 -0.67
C THR A 131 -6.38 -10.08 -0.79
N VAL A 132 -6.57 -9.57 -2.02
CA VAL A 132 -7.14 -8.25 -2.26
C VAL A 132 -8.54 -8.13 -1.64
N LEU A 133 -9.39 -9.16 -1.83
CA LEU A 133 -10.70 -9.24 -1.22
C LEU A 133 -10.63 -9.22 0.31
N ALA A 134 -9.68 -9.95 0.91
CA ALA A 134 -9.48 -9.95 2.35
C ALA A 134 -9.04 -8.57 2.87
N LEU A 135 -8.21 -7.84 2.14
CA LEU A 135 -7.77 -6.49 2.51
C LEU A 135 -8.94 -5.50 2.55
N ILE A 136 -9.73 -5.44 1.47
CA ILE A 136 -10.85 -4.49 1.35
C ILE A 136 -11.99 -4.80 2.33
N THR A 137 -12.27 -6.09 2.58
CA THR A 137 -13.31 -6.50 3.55
C THR A 137 -12.89 -6.24 4.99
N SER A 138 -11.59 -6.31 5.29
CA SER A 138 -11.06 -6.03 6.62
C SER A 138 -11.03 -4.54 6.96
N SER A 139 -11.09 -3.66 5.95
CA SER A 139 -10.93 -2.21 6.11
C SER A 139 -12.04 -1.41 5.39
N PRO A 140 -13.32 -1.56 5.75
CA PRO A 140 -14.42 -0.89 5.03
C PRO A 140 -14.40 0.65 5.14
N GLY A 141 -13.60 1.20 6.07
CA GLY A 141 -13.46 2.64 6.31
C GLY A 141 -12.46 3.36 5.42
N LEU A 142 -11.83 2.69 4.45
CA LEU A 142 -10.82 3.28 3.58
C LEU A 142 -11.38 4.41 2.71
N THR A 143 -10.63 5.49 2.64
CA THR A 143 -10.78 6.59 1.68
C THR A 143 -9.75 6.47 0.55
N THR A 144 -8.60 5.83 0.81
CA THR A 144 -7.59 5.57 -0.22
C THR A 144 -7.12 4.13 -0.14
N PHE A 145 -7.12 3.45 -1.28
CA PHE A 145 -6.65 2.08 -1.41
C PHE A 145 -5.66 1.95 -2.57
N VAL A 146 -4.47 1.44 -2.27
CA VAL A 146 -3.39 1.18 -3.22
C VAL A 146 -2.97 -0.28 -3.12
N CYS A 147 -2.99 -1.02 -4.22
CA CYS A 147 -2.67 -2.45 -4.23
C CYS A 147 -2.25 -2.95 -5.62
N CYS A 148 -1.52 -4.06 -5.66
CA CYS A 148 -1.18 -4.81 -6.87
C CYS A 148 -2.15 -5.95 -7.15
N LEU A 149 -2.55 -6.12 -8.40
CA LEU A 149 -3.37 -7.22 -8.91
C LEU A 149 -2.54 -8.12 -9.81
N ASP A 150 -2.59 -9.42 -9.54
CA ASP A 150 -1.91 -10.42 -10.38
C ASP A 150 -2.51 -10.49 -11.79
N TYR A 151 -1.79 -11.16 -12.68
CA TYR A 151 -2.22 -11.36 -14.06
C TYR A 151 -3.62 -11.98 -14.18
N GLU A 152 -3.91 -13.01 -13.38
CA GLU A 152 -5.19 -13.74 -13.43
C GLU A 152 -6.38 -12.87 -13.03
N THR A 153 -6.22 -12.03 -12.01
CA THR A 153 -7.21 -11.06 -11.55
C THR A 153 -7.38 -9.90 -12.52
N SER A 154 -6.29 -9.56 -13.23
CA SER A 154 -6.23 -8.44 -14.17
C SER A 154 -6.84 -8.76 -15.55
N LYS A 155 -7.25 -10.02 -15.79
CA LYS A 155 -7.89 -10.41 -17.06
C LYS A 155 -9.17 -9.62 -17.29
N THR A 156 -9.37 -9.20 -18.54
CA THR A 156 -10.46 -8.29 -18.93
C THR A 156 -11.88 -8.81 -18.62
N ASN A 157 -12.07 -10.13 -18.59
CA ASN A 157 -13.34 -10.77 -18.22
C ASN A 157 -13.62 -10.73 -16.70
N HIS A 158 -12.64 -10.41 -15.86
CA HIS A 158 -12.77 -10.32 -14.40
C HIS A 158 -12.92 -8.88 -13.89
N LEU A 159 -12.61 -7.87 -14.71
CA LEU A 159 -12.58 -6.46 -14.28
C LEU A 159 -13.89 -5.97 -13.67
N ASN A 160 -15.04 -6.32 -14.25
CA ASN A 160 -16.34 -5.93 -13.69
C ASN A 160 -16.50 -6.45 -12.26
N THR A 161 -16.25 -7.74 -12.05
CA THR A 161 -16.31 -8.37 -10.72
C THR A 161 -15.33 -7.72 -9.74
N VAL A 162 -14.11 -7.41 -10.18
CA VAL A 162 -13.09 -6.78 -9.36
C VAL A 162 -13.54 -5.39 -8.89
N TYR A 163 -13.95 -4.52 -9.82
CA TYR A 163 -14.34 -3.15 -9.47
C TYR A 163 -15.66 -3.09 -8.70
N GLU A 164 -16.65 -3.91 -9.06
CA GLU A 164 -17.90 -4.05 -8.28
C GLU A 164 -17.59 -4.45 -6.85
N THR A 165 -16.74 -5.46 -6.65
CA THR A 165 -16.41 -5.94 -5.31
C THR A 165 -15.62 -4.90 -4.51
N ILE A 166 -14.65 -4.20 -5.11
CA ILE A 166 -13.91 -3.13 -4.45
C ILE A 166 -14.86 -2.02 -3.99
N LEU A 167 -15.68 -1.49 -4.91
CA LEU A 167 -16.58 -0.37 -4.61
C LEU A 167 -17.72 -0.77 -3.68
N GLY A 168 -18.18 -2.02 -3.74
CA GLY A 168 -19.18 -2.56 -2.83
C GLY A 168 -18.68 -2.71 -1.39
N ASN A 169 -17.41 -3.05 -1.19
CA ASN A 169 -16.81 -3.20 0.15
C ASN A 169 -16.23 -1.90 0.71
N LEU A 170 -15.89 -0.92 -0.15
CA LEU A 170 -15.29 0.36 0.25
C LEU A 170 -16.22 1.54 -0.09
N PRO A 171 -17.33 1.72 0.65
CA PRO A 171 -18.33 2.74 0.34
C PRO A 171 -17.82 4.18 0.47
N HIS A 172 -16.72 4.39 1.20
CA HIS A 172 -16.10 5.70 1.42
C HIS A 172 -14.86 5.94 0.55
N LEU A 173 -14.56 5.05 -0.39
CA LEU A 173 -13.35 5.13 -1.21
C LEU A 173 -13.35 6.39 -2.09
N GLU A 174 -12.40 7.28 -1.86
CA GLU A 174 -12.19 8.48 -2.66
C GLU A 174 -11.11 8.28 -3.73
N HIS A 175 -10.07 7.50 -3.42
CA HIS A 175 -8.91 7.31 -4.27
C HIS A 175 -8.57 5.83 -4.40
N LEU A 176 -8.63 5.31 -5.62
CA LEU A 176 -8.21 3.95 -5.94
C LEU A 176 -6.95 3.98 -6.78
N LYS A 177 -5.90 3.26 -6.38
CA LYS A 177 -4.71 3.06 -7.19
C LYS A 177 -4.42 1.58 -7.33
N LEU A 178 -4.38 1.08 -8.56
CA LEU A 178 -4.12 -0.33 -8.84
C LEU A 178 -2.86 -0.47 -9.69
N TRP A 179 -1.98 -1.37 -9.31
CA TRP A 179 -0.86 -1.82 -10.14
C TRP A 179 -1.25 -3.18 -10.73
N ILE A 180 -1.17 -3.33 -12.05
CA ILE A 180 -1.84 -4.38 -12.79
C ILE A 180 -0.80 -5.10 -13.65
N GLU A 181 -0.61 -6.39 -13.42
CA GLU A 181 0.22 -7.23 -14.29
C GLU A 181 -0.56 -7.66 -15.54
N THR A 182 0.05 -7.57 -16.72
CA THR A 182 -0.53 -8.02 -18.00
C THR A 182 0.51 -8.68 -18.90
N LEU A 183 0.10 -9.66 -19.72
CA LEU A 183 0.96 -10.28 -20.74
C LEU A 183 1.01 -9.51 -22.07
N VAL A 184 0.11 -8.54 -22.26
CA VAL A 184 -0.03 -7.84 -23.54
C VAL A 184 -0.22 -6.35 -23.26
N ALA A 185 0.86 -5.58 -23.29
CA ALA A 185 0.74 -4.13 -23.21
C ALA A 185 0.41 -3.48 -24.56
N THR A 186 0.62 -4.18 -25.68
CA THR A 186 0.48 -3.62 -27.04
C THR A 186 -0.93 -3.16 -27.44
N ALA A 187 -1.93 -3.30 -26.57
CA ALA A 187 -3.31 -2.84 -26.76
C ALA A 187 -3.74 -1.80 -25.70
N GLU A 188 -2.86 -0.84 -25.37
CA GLU A 188 -3.03 0.17 -24.32
C GLU A 188 -4.41 0.85 -24.33
N GLU A 189 -4.85 1.35 -25.49
CA GLU A 189 -6.14 2.05 -25.62
C GLU A 189 -7.32 1.11 -25.34
N SER A 190 -7.26 -0.14 -25.83
CA SER A 190 -8.29 -1.14 -25.57
C SER A 190 -8.36 -1.52 -24.10
N LEU A 191 -7.22 -1.60 -23.42
CA LEU A 191 -7.15 -1.94 -22.00
C LEU A 191 -7.70 -0.78 -21.15
N HIS A 192 -7.28 0.45 -21.44
CA HIS A 192 -7.81 1.66 -20.82
C HIS A 192 -9.34 1.73 -20.91
N ASP A 193 -9.91 1.55 -22.11
CA ASP A 193 -11.35 1.65 -22.32
C ASP A 193 -12.13 0.55 -21.58
N LYS A 194 -11.58 -0.66 -21.51
CA LYS A 194 -12.18 -1.77 -20.73
C LYS A 194 -12.19 -1.47 -19.24
N HIS A 195 -11.08 -1.01 -18.67
CA HIS A 195 -11.01 -0.62 -17.26
C HIS A 195 -11.98 0.53 -16.96
N LYS A 196 -12.00 1.55 -17.81
CA LYS A 196 -12.92 2.69 -17.69
C LYS A 196 -14.38 2.23 -17.70
N GLN A 197 -14.77 1.39 -18.66
CA GLN A 197 -16.13 0.86 -18.75
C GLN A 197 -16.50 0.02 -17.53
N ALA A 198 -15.59 -0.81 -17.04
CA ALA A 198 -15.82 -1.65 -15.86
C ALA A 198 -16.02 -0.82 -14.59
N ILE A 199 -15.17 0.19 -14.36
CA ILE A 199 -15.31 1.12 -13.23
C ILE A 199 -16.63 1.90 -13.33
N GLN A 200 -16.97 2.43 -14.51
CA GLN A 200 -18.23 3.15 -14.73
C GLN A 200 -19.45 2.27 -14.44
N SER A 201 -19.42 1.00 -14.86
CA SER A 201 -20.49 0.04 -14.58
C SER A 201 -20.63 -0.21 -13.08
N ALA A 202 -19.51 -0.43 -12.38
CA ALA A 202 -19.49 -0.64 -10.93
C ALA A 202 -19.98 0.59 -10.15
N LEU A 203 -19.59 1.80 -10.56
CA LEU A 203 -20.06 3.06 -9.97
C LEU A 203 -21.59 3.19 -10.06
N MET A 204 -22.19 2.80 -11.19
CA MET A 204 -23.65 2.84 -11.40
C MET A 204 -24.38 1.82 -10.53
N ILE A 205 -23.86 0.59 -10.41
CA ILE A 205 -24.42 -0.49 -9.59
C ILE A 205 -24.45 -0.09 -8.12
N HIS A 206 -23.32 0.39 -7.59
CA HIS A 206 -23.20 0.74 -6.17
C HIS A 206 -23.64 2.17 -5.83
N LYS A 207 -23.99 2.98 -6.84
CA LYS A 207 -24.28 4.42 -6.70
C LYS A 207 -23.20 5.14 -5.89
N HIS A 208 -21.94 4.77 -6.13
CA HIS A 208 -20.80 5.22 -5.33
C HIS A 208 -20.52 6.71 -5.60
N ARG A 209 -20.55 7.53 -4.55
CA ARG A 209 -20.46 9.01 -4.67
C ARG A 209 -19.13 9.58 -4.23
N ALA A 210 -18.33 8.82 -3.49
CA ALA A 210 -17.11 9.31 -2.88
C ALA A 210 -15.90 9.26 -3.82
N LEU A 211 -15.90 8.36 -4.82
CA LEU A 211 -14.74 8.16 -5.70
C LEU A 211 -14.41 9.42 -6.52
N LYS A 212 -13.25 10.01 -6.26
CA LYS A 212 -12.68 11.22 -6.89
C LYS A 212 -11.64 10.87 -7.94
N SER A 213 -10.78 9.89 -7.67
CA SER A 213 -9.73 9.48 -8.61
C SER A 213 -9.54 7.96 -8.68
N VAL A 214 -9.20 7.48 -9.87
CA VAL A 214 -8.68 6.14 -10.10
C VAL A 214 -7.37 6.24 -10.87
N GLU A 215 -6.29 5.70 -10.33
CA GLU A 215 -4.99 5.60 -10.99
C GLU A 215 -4.70 4.11 -11.29
N LEU A 216 -4.37 3.78 -12.53
CA LEU A 216 -3.98 2.44 -12.91
C LEU A 216 -2.54 2.49 -13.41
N LYS A 217 -1.66 1.68 -12.84
CA LYS A 217 -0.32 1.42 -13.36
C LYS A 217 -0.29 0.04 -13.94
N ILE A 218 0.05 -0.09 -15.22
CA ILE A 218 0.08 -1.38 -15.91
C ILE A 218 1.53 -1.77 -16.15
N TYR A 219 1.87 -2.98 -15.75
CA TYR A 219 3.19 -3.59 -15.90
C TYR A 219 3.08 -4.77 -16.86
N GLU A 220 3.89 -4.73 -17.91
CA GLU A 220 4.03 -5.87 -18.82
C GLU A 220 4.91 -6.94 -18.18
N TYR A 221 4.35 -8.14 -18.03
CA TYR A 221 5.05 -9.33 -17.53
C TYR A 221 5.46 -10.19 -18.71
N ASP A 222 6.75 -10.49 -18.84
CA ASP A 222 7.28 -11.43 -19.82
C ASP A 222 7.33 -12.84 -19.21
N GLU A 223 6.63 -13.80 -19.83
CA GLU A 223 6.64 -15.21 -19.42
C GLU A 223 8.04 -15.84 -19.42
N MET A 224 9.03 -15.22 -20.10
CA MET A 224 10.39 -15.75 -20.18
C MET A 224 11.23 -15.59 -18.90
N GLY A 225 10.67 -15.04 -17.82
CA GLY A 225 11.28 -15.12 -16.48
C GLY A 225 12.60 -14.36 -16.31
N CYS A 226 12.93 -13.45 -17.22
CA CYS A 226 14.14 -12.64 -17.18
C CYS A 226 13.80 -11.18 -16.94
N ASN A 227 14.20 -10.68 -15.76
CA ASN A 227 14.25 -9.29 -15.31
C ASN A 227 14.17 -8.24 -16.44
N CYS A 228 12.96 -7.78 -16.73
CA CYS A 228 12.70 -6.50 -17.34
C CYS A 228 11.41 -6.01 -16.70
N MET A 229 11.46 -4.93 -15.91
CA MET A 229 10.25 -4.12 -15.81
C MET A 229 9.93 -3.70 -17.24
N GLY A 230 8.93 -4.33 -17.84
CA GLY A 230 8.44 -3.95 -19.16
C GLY A 230 7.94 -2.50 -19.14
N ASN A 231 7.47 -2.03 -20.30
CA ASN A 231 6.91 -0.68 -20.37
C ASN A 231 5.83 -0.51 -19.30
N SER A 232 5.92 0.59 -18.54
CA SER A 232 4.92 0.93 -17.54
C SER A 232 3.99 2.02 -18.06
N TYR A 233 2.69 1.82 -17.93
CA TYR A 233 1.68 2.76 -18.39
C TYR A 233 0.86 3.23 -17.21
N SER A 234 0.60 4.54 -17.13
CA SER A 234 -0.21 5.11 -16.07
C SER A 234 -1.45 5.78 -16.64
N PHE A 235 -2.62 5.32 -16.21
CA PHE A 235 -3.91 5.94 -16.50
C PHE A 235 -4.43 6.63 -15.26
N CYS A 236 -4.97 7.83 -15.41
CA CYS A 236 -5.66 8.52 -14.33
C CYS A 236 -7.06 8.91 -14.81
N PHE A 237 -8.06 8.50 -14.05
CA PHE A 237 -9.44 8.90 -14.21
C PHE A 237 -9.77 9.81 -13.03
N VAL A 238 -9.85 11.10 -13.26
CA VAL A 238 -10.54 11.99 -12.32
C VAL A 238 -12.01 11.95 -12.67
N ARG A 239 -12.86 11.73 -11.66
CA ARG A 239 -14.29 11.90 -11.86
C ARG A 239 -14.56 13.39 -11.90
N GLU A 240 -14.49 13.96 -13.10
CA GLU A 240 -14.69 15.38 -13.30
C GLU A 240 -16.04 15.65 -13.97
N ASP A 241 -16.81 16.53 -13.34
CA ASP A 241 -17.80 17.35 -14.05
C ASP A 241 -17.11 18.39 -14.97
N ASP A 242 -15.78 18.42 -15.11
CA ASP A 242 -15.07 19.28 -16.07
C ASP A 242 -13.68 18.73 -16.48
N VAL A 243 -13.54 18.32 -17.75
CA VAL A 243 -12.27 18.19 -18.51
C VAL A 243 -11.31 17.02 -18.18
N VAL A 244 -11.53 15.88 -18.83
CA VAL A 244 -10.57 14.76 -18.92
C VAL A 244 -9.22 15.22 -19.52
N SER A 245 -8.19 15.34 -18.68
CA SER A 245 -6.79 15.42 -19.10
C SER A 245 -6.29 14.02 -19.52
N ARG A 246 -5.72 13.91 -20.72
CA ARG A 246 -5.12 12.66 -21.24
C ARG A 246 -3.60 12.69 -21.07
N TYR A 247 -3.06 11.55 -20.64
CA TYR A 247 -1.64 11.12 -20.64
C TYR A 247 -0.68 11.90 -19.74
N CYS A 248 -0.19 11.25 -18.68
CA CYS A 248 1.16 11.48 -18.16
C CYS A 248 2.01 10.25 -18.50
N VAL A 249 2.81 10.35 -19.56
CA VAL A 249 3.90 9.40 -19.80
C VAL A 249 4.98 9.73 -18.78
N SER A 250 5.18 8.84 -17.81
CA SER A 250 6.32 8.93 -16.89
C SER A 250 7.46 8.14 -17.54
N PHE A 251 8.54 8.84 -17.91
CA PHE A 251 9.77 8.25 -18.42
C PHE A 251 10.63 7.67 -17.30
#